data_AF-A0A101WYI3-F1
#
_entry.id   AF-A0A101WYI3-F1
#
_cell.length_a   1.000
_cell.length_b   1.000
_cell.length_c   1.000
_cell.angle_alpha   90.00
_cell.angle_beta   90.00
_cell.angle_gamma   90.00
#
_symmetry.space_group_name_H-M   'P 1'
#
loop_
_entity.id
_entity.type
_entity.pdbx_description
1 polymer ?
#
loop_
_entity_poly.entity_id
_entity_poly.type
_entity_poly.pdbx_seq_one_letter_code
_entity_poly.pdbx_strand_id
1 'polypeptide(L)' 'MSVMEGAKLGEVAVVGGGIAGIQAALDLADTGFKVYLIERSPSIGGRMAQLDKTFPTLDCASCILTPRWLKC' A
#
# COMPACT_ATOMS: atom_id res chain seq x y z
N MET A 1 16.04 -9.87 20.46
CA MET A 1 16.19 -8.66 21.30
C MET A 1 15.23 -7.61 20.77
N SER A 2 14.02 -7.53 21.31
CA SER A 2 13.65 -6.79 22.53
C SER A 2 13.27 -5.34 22.20
N VAL A 3 11.96 -5.14 22.10
CA VAL A 3 11.22 -3.87 22.30
C VAL A 3 11.48 -2.75 21.28
N MET A 4 10.49 -2.51 20.41
CA MET A 4 10.13 -1.15 19.98
C MET A 4 8.66 -0.86 20.28
N GLU A 5 8.19 -1.30 21.44
CA GLU A 5 7.05 -0.70 22.11
C GLU A 5 7.63 0.44 22.97
N GLY A 6 7.91 1.62 22.39
CA GLY A 6 8.61 2.64 23.19
C GLY A 6 9.06 3.98 22.59
N ALA A 7 8.84 4.29 21.32
CA ALA A 7 8.95 5.67 20.84
C ALA A 7 7.97 5.84 19.68
N LYS A 8 6.79 6.43 19.93
CA LYS A 8 5.84 6.77 18.86
C LYS A 8 6.47 7.85 17.97
N LEU A 9 7.26 7.43 16.97
CA LEU A 9 7.50 8.22 15.78
C LEU A 9 6.16 8.25 15.04
N GLY A 10 5.46 9.39 15.13
CA GLY A 10 4.24 9.81 14.41
C GLY A 10 3.28 8.75 13.84
N GLU A 11 1.98 8.91 14.10
CA GLU A 11 0.97 8.22 13.31
C GLU A 11 0.87 8.88 11.91
N VAL A 12 0.92 8.07 10.85
CA VAL A 12 0.83 8.56 9.46
C VAL A 12 -0.46 8.06 8.84
N ALA A 13 -1.23 8.97 8.24
CA ALA A 13 -2.42 8.62 7.47
C ALA A 13 -2.12 8.78 5.98
N VAL A 14 -2.28 7.69 5.22
CA VAL A 14 -2.19 7.68 3.75
C VAL A 14 -3.60 7.67 3.21
N VAL A 15 -3.97 8.72 2.48
CA VAL A 15 -5.30 8.85 1.86
C VAL A 15 -5.19 8.48 0.38
N GLY A 16 -5.92 7.43 -0.02
CA GLY A 16 -5.96 6.90 -1.37
C GLY A 16 -5.23 5.55 -1.51
N GLY A 17 -5.98 4.48 -1.65
CA GLY A 17 -5.52 3.10 -1.83
C GLY A 17 -5.13 2.75 -3.26
N GLY A 18 -4.59 3.68 -4.04
CA GLY A 18 -3.99 3.38 -5.34
C GLY A 18 -2.61 2.74 -5.22
N ILE A 19 -1.99 2.34 -6.34
CA ILE A 19 -0.63 1.76 -6.35
C ILE A 19 0.40 2.61 -5.60
N ALA A 20 0.31 3.94 -5.72
CA ALA A 20 1.21 4.86 -5.03
C ALA A 20 0.98 4.90 -3.51
N GLY A 21 -0.27 4.95 -3.07
CA GLY A 21 -0.61 5.00 -1.65
C GLY A 21 -0.33 3.67 -0.94
N ILE A 22 -0.63 2.54 -1.59
CA ILE A 22 -0.27 1.22 -1.08
C ILE A 22 1.24 1.13 -0.90
N GLN A 23 2.03 1.56 -1.89
CA GLN A 23 3.48 1.48 -1.77
C GLN A 23 4.03 2.40 -0.67
N ALA A 24 3.56 3.65 -0.61
CA ALA A 24 3.97 4.57 0.44
C ALA A 24 3.61 4.02 1.83
N ALA A 25 2.44 3.39 1.98
CA ALA A 25 2.03 2.81 3.24
C ALA A 25 2.92 1.62 3.65
N LEU A 26 3.32 0.78 2.70
CA LEU A 26 4.24 -0.33 2.95
C LEU A 26 5.64 0.16 3.32
N ASP A 27 6.18 1.14 2.60
CA ASP A 27 7.51 1.71 2.90
C ASP A 27 7.54 2.36 4.29
N LEU A 28 6.45 3.04 4.68
CA LEU A 28 6.29 3.63 6.02
C LEU A 28 6.09 2.56 7.11
N ALA A 29 5.39 1.47 6.81
CA ALA A 29 5.23 0.36 7.74
C ALA A 29 6.56 -0.40 7.96
N ASP A 30 7.33 -0.63 6.89
CA ASP A 30 8.64 -1.29 6.95
C ASP A 30 9.68 -0.47 7.73
N THR A 31 9.53 0.86 7.75
CA THR A 31 10.37 1.75 8.55
C THR A 31 9.93 1.87 10.02
N GLY A 32 8.83 1.21 10.40
CA GLY A 32 8.36 1.12 11.79
C GLY A 32 7.33 2.18 12.20
N PHE A 33 6.74 2.92 11.25
CA PHE A 33 5.64 3.84 11.55
C PHE A 33 4.30 3.11 11.64
N LYS A 34 3.39 3.65 12.47
CA LYS A 34 1.99 3.21 12.47
C LYS A 34 1.25 3.93 11.36
N VAL A 35 0.88 3.19 10.31
CA VAL A 35 0.26 3.73 9.11
C VAL A 35 -1.23 3.37 9.04
N TYR A 36 -2.06 4.35 8.72
CA TYR A 36 -3.47 4.17 8.41
C TYR A 36 -3.70 4.41 6.93
N LEU A 37 -4.14 3.39 6.19
CA LEU A 37 -4.54 3.54 4.79
C LEU A 37 -6.04 3.79 4.72
N ILE A 38 -6.43 4.94 4.17
CA ILE A 38 -7.83 5.36 4.03
C ILE A 38 -8.17 5.40 2.55
N GLU A 39 -9.07 4.53 2.11
CA GLU A 39 -9.60 4.51 0.74
C GLU A 39 -11.11 4.77 0.78
N ARG A 40 -11.61 5.54 -0.19
CA ARG A 40 -13.03 5.85 -0.31
C ARG A 40 -13.83 4.64 -0.83
N SER A 41 -13.22 3.89 -1.73
CA SER A 41 -13.81 2.74 -2.39
C SER A 41 -13.78 1.50 -1.47
N PRO A 42 -14.70 0.53 -1.65
CA PRO A 42 -14.67 -0.71 -0.87
C PRO A 42 -13.45 -1.59 -1.18
N SER A 43 -12.75 -1.32 -2.29
CA SER A 43 -11.56 -2.01 -2.72
C SER A 43 -10.41 -1.04 -2.93
N ILE A 44 -9.21 -1.46 -2.52
CA ILE A 44 -7.95 -0.80 -2.85
C ILE A 44 -7.53 -1.12 -4.31
N GLY A 45 -6.42 -0.59 -4.80
CA GLY A 45 -5.88 -0.77 -6.17
C GLY A 45 -6.15 0.39 -7.14
N GLY A 46 -7.10 1.29 -6.83
CA GLY A 46 -7.36 2.50 -7.60
C GLY A 46 -7.61 2.24 -9.10
N ARG A 47 -7.09 3.13 -9.96
CA ARG A 47 -7.23 2.99 -11.42
C ARG A 47 -6.45 1.81 -12.00
N MET A 48 -5.35 1.42 -11.35
CA MET A 48 -4.52 0.32 -11.84
C MET A 48 -5.27 -1.01 -11.79
N ALA A 49 -6.17 -1.19 -10.81
CA ALA A 49 -7.03 -2.37 -10.73
C ALA A 49 -8.08 -2.46 -11.85
N GLN A 50 -8.31 -1.36 -12.59
CA GLN A 50 -9.24 -1.32 -13.72
C GLN A 50 -8.56 -1.62 -15.07
N LEU A 51 -7.23 -1.79 -15.07
CA LEU A 51 -6.47 -2.11 -16.27
C LEU A 51 -6.25 -3.62 -16.34
N ASP A 52 -6.38 -4.19 -17.53
CA ASP A 52 -6.03 -5.60 -17.74
C ASP A 52 -4.51 -5.78 -17.76
N LYS A 53 -3.81 -4.94 -18.54
CA LYS A 53 -2.38 -5.06 -18.81
C LYS A 53 -1.64 -3.74 -18.59
N THR A 54 -0.42 -3.80 -18.07
CA THR A 54 0.46 -2.63 -17.90
C THR A 54 1.54 -2.61 -18.97
N PHE A 55 1.63 -1.51 -19.72
CA PHE A 55 2.79 -1.24 -20.58
C PHE A 55 4.03 -1.01 -19.70
N PRO A 56 5.26 -1.41 -20.09
CA PRO A 56 5.70 -2.03 -21.35
C PRO A 56 5.73 -3.56 -21.34
N THR A 57 5.65 -4.19 -20.16
CA THR A 57 5.85 -5.62 -19.97
C THR A 57 4.63 -6.48 -20.34
N LEU A 58 3.45 -5.86 -20.45
CA LEU A 58 2.18 -6.54 -20.70
C LEU A 58 1.82 -7.57 -19.60
N ASP A 59 2.30 -7.33 -18.39
CA ASP A 59 1.89 -8.07 -17.21
C ASP A 59 0.44 -7.73 -16.84
N CYS A 60 -0.27 -8.68 -16.24
CA CYS A 60 -1.60 -8.41 -15.73
C CYS A 60 -1.50 -7.41 -14.57
N ALA A 61 -2.30 -6.34 -14.59
CA ALA A 61 -2.22 -5.33 -13.53
C ALA A 61 -2.47 -5.93 -12.14
N SER A 62 -3.39 -6.90 -12.09
CA SER A 62 -3.67 -7.69 -10.89
C SER A 62 -2.43 -8.43 -10.36
N CYS A 63 -1.62 -9.06 -11.23
CA CYS A 63 -0.40 -9.77 -10.80
C CYS A 63 0.61 -8.86 -10.08
N ILE A 64 0.66 -7.57 -10.43
CA ILE A 64 1.54 -6.59 -9.78
C ILE A 64 0.91 -6.02 -8.49
N LEU A 65 -0.42 -5.90 -8.46
CA LEU A 65 -1.17 -5.32 -7.35
C LEU A 65 -1.43 -6.29 -6.20
N THR A 66 -1.81 -7.54 -6.48
CA THR A 66 -2.17 -8.55 -5.49
C THR A 66 -1.11 -8.76 -4.39
N PRO A 67 0.21 -8.90 -4.69
CA PRO A 67 1.20 -9.08 -3.64
C PRO A 67 1.36 -7.86 -2.72
N ARG A 68 0.92 -6.68 -3.16
CA ARG A 68 0.92 -5.46 -2.34
C ARG A 68 -0.37 -5.36 -1.52
N TRP A 69 -1.52 -5.76 -2.07
CA TRP A 69 -2.78 -5.85 -1.33
C TRP A 69 -2.69 -6.77 -0.11
N LEU A 70 -2.05 -7.94 -0.25
CA LEU A 70 -1.93 -8.91 0.84
C LEU A 70 -1.11 -8.43 2.04
N LYS A 71 -0.36 -7.34 1.88
CA LYS A 71 0.53 -6.79 2.91
C LYS A 71 -0.08 -5.57 3.63
N CYS A 72 -1.23 -5.08 3.20
CA CYS A 72 -2.00 -4.03 3.86
C CYS A 72 -3.15 -4.65 4.66
#